data_AF-A0ABD6XEH2-F1
#
_entry.id   AF-A0ABD6XEH2-F1
#
_cell.length_a   1.000
_cell.length_b   1.000
_cell.length_c   1.000
_cell.angle_alpha   90.00
_cell.angle_beta   90.00
_cell.angle_gamma   90.00
#
_symmetry.space_group_name_H-M   'P 1'
#
loop_
_entity.id
_entity.type
_entity.pdbx_description
1 polymer ?
#
loop_
_entity_poly.entity_id
_entity_poly.type
_entity_poly.pdbx_seq_one_letter_code
_entity_poly.pdbx_strand_id
1 'polypeptide(L)'
;LTWLHKPISFNRPQVDLQRNRDWSYLSSGQLSINTLDGRVKVNPICRGFNQYLDGTWKFGLAKLLKSSGKWYLHISATKEVADFNKQTVKHVVGLDRGLRFLATSYDEQGKTAFFEGQAIMRKRAKYQKLRATLQAKGTKSAKRRLKKLSGRENRWISDVNHCLSKTLVQKYGANTLF
;
A
#
# COMPACT_ATOMS: atom_id res chain seq x y z
N LEU A 1 9.42 -28.00 16.41
CA LEU A 1 9.67 -27.18 15.19
C LEU A 1 10.95 -27.68 14.51
N THR A 2 10.87 -28.80 13.78
CA THR A 2 12.06 -29.51 13.23
C THR A 2 12.19 -29.40 11.71
N TRP A 3 11.40 -28.54 11.06
CA TRP A 3 11.28 -28.52 9.59
C TRP A 3 12.06 -27.39 8.89
N LEU A 4 12.81 -26.55 9.63
CA LEU A 4 13.56 -25.42 9.05
C LEU A 4 15.03 -25.80 8.76
N HIS A 5 15.24 -26.71 7.80
CA HIS A 5 16.58 -27.23 7.43
C HIS A 5 17.48 -26.26 6.64
N LYS A 6 17.04 -25.03 6.40
CA LYS A 6 17.84 -23.98 5.76
C LYS A 6 17.68 -22.67 6.52
N PRO A 7 18.78 -21.97 6.87
CA PRO A 7 18.68 -20.65 7.48
C PRO A 7 17.95 -19.71 6.53
N ILE A 8 17.04 -18.90 7.09
CA ILE A 8 16.36 -17.86 6.33
C ILE A 8 17.40 -16.80 5.97
N SER A 9 17.85 -16.80 4.71
CA SER A 9 18.74 -15.76 4.20
C SER A 9 17.92 -14.56 3.77
N PHE A 10 17.85 -13.55 4.63
CA PHE A 10 17.35 -12.24 4.23
C PHE A 10 18.45 -11.54 3.43
N ASN A 11 18.32 -11.49 2.11
CA ASN A 11 19.27 -10.74 1.29
C ASN A 11 18.55 -9.68 0.45
N ARG A 12 18.28 -8.55 1.09
CA ARG A 12 18.01 -7.28 0.42
C ARG A 12 18.99 -6.26 1.01
N PRO A 13 20.03 -5.85 0.27
CA PRO A 13 20.93 -4.81 0.75
C PRO A 13 20.11 -3.55 1.01
N GLN A 14 20.16 -3.08 2.25
CA GLN A 14 19.48 -1.87 2.71
C GLN A 14 20.41 -1.09 3.62
N VAL A 15 20.30 0.24 3.59
CA VAL A 15 21.05 1.14 4.48
C VAL A 15 20.13 2.24 4.97
N ASP A 16 20.23 2.56 6.26
CA ASP A 16 19.53 3.68 6.87
C ASP A 16 20.42 4.93 6.79
N LEU A 17 19.84 6.02 6.31
CA LEU A 17 20.52 7.27 6.00
C LEU A 17 19.94 8.39 6.86
N GLN A 18 20.81 9.08 7.58
CA GLN A 18 20.44 10.21 8.41
C GLN A 18 20.27 11.47 7.55
N ARG A 19 19.17 12.21 7.75
CA ARG A 19 18.91 13.46 7.01
C ARG A 19 19.98 14.51 7.32
N ASN A 20 20.31 15.32 6.33
CA ASN A 20 21.36 16.35 6.34
C ASN A 20 22.80 15.84 6.49
N ARG A 21 23.01 14.62 7.01
CA ARG A 21 24.30 13.95 7.03
C ARG A 21 24.49 13.08 5.78
N ASP A 22 23.73 11.99 5.71
CA ASP A 22 23.89 10.95 4.70
C ASP A 22 22.99 11.19 3.48
N TRP A 23 21.89 11.92 3.64
CA TRP A 23 21.03 12.28 2.51
C TRP A 23 20.32 13.63 2.69
N SER A 24 19.91 14.24 1.57
CA SER A 24 19.06 15.45 1.57
C SER A 24 18.26 15.55 0.27
N TYR A 25 17.11 16.23 0.34
CA TYR A 25 16.34 16.66 -0.83
C TYR A 25 16.69 18.12 -1.12
N LEU A 26 17.25 18.38 -2.30
CA LEU A 26 17.76 19.69 -2.70
C LEU A 26 16.64 20.56 -3.28
N SER A 27 16.83 21.88 -3.23
CA SER A 27 15.94 22.86 -3.88
C SER A 27 15.82 22.65 -5.40
N SER A 28 16.81 22.03 -6.03
CA SER A 28 16.77 21.62 -7.44
C SER A 28 15.83 20.43 -7.72
N GLY A 29 15.20 19.84 -6.70
CA GLY A 29 14.37 18.64 -6.82
C GLY A 29 15.16 17.33 -6.85
N GLN A 30 16.49 17.39 -6.65
CA GLN A 30 17.37 16.23 -6.64
C GLN A 30 17.52 15.62 -5.25
N LEU A 31 17.74 14.31 -5.20
CA LEU A 31 18.22 13.64 -3.99
C LEU A 31 19.74 13.65 -3.99
N SER A 32 20.34 14.19 -2.94
CA SER A 32 21.77 14.08 -2.66
C SER A 32 21.97 12.96 -1.65
N ILE A 33 22.72 11.92 -2.02
CA ILE A 33 22.93 10.71 -1.21
C ILE A 33 24.42 10.48 -1.05
N ASN A 34 24.87 10.25 0.17
CA ASN A 34 26.27 9.93 0.47
C ASN A 34 26.55 8.46 0.14
N THR A 35 27.65 8.20 -0.55
CA THR A 35 28.17 6.86 -0.84
C THR A 35 29.64 6.77 -0.41
N LEU A 36 30.24 5.59 -0.54
CA LEU A 36 31.67 5.41 -0.25
C LEU A 36 32.57 6.23 -1.20
N ASP A 37 32.10 6.50 -2.42
CA ASP A 37 32.84 7.26 -3.45
C ASP A 37 32.44 8.74 -3.46
N GLY A 38 31.87 9.23 -2.36
CA GLY A 38 31.38 10.61 -2.22
C GLY A 38 29.89 10.77 -2.50
N ARG A 39 29.45 12.02 -2.68
CA ARG A 39 28.02 12.35 -2.74
C ARG A 39 27.48 12.28 -4.16
N VAL A 40 26.45 11.46 -4.37
CA VAL A 40 25.76 11.32 -5.65
C VAL A 40 24.46 12.11 -5.64
N LYS A 41 24.22 12.89 -6.71
CA LYS A 41 22.95 13.59 -6.95
C LYS A 41 22.14 12.85 -8.00
N VAL A 42 20.88 12.54 -7.68
CA VAL A 42 19.99 11.80 -8.59
C VAL A 42 18.63 12.49 -8.71
N ASN A 43 18.05 12.42 -9.90
CA ASN A 43 16.67 12.85 -10.15
C ASN A 43 15.72 11.73 -9.72
N PRO A 44 14.87 11.93 -8.68
CA PRO A 44 13.95 10.91 -8.25
C PRO A 44 12.74 10.79 -9.19
N ILE A 45 12.15 9.59 -9.24
CA ILE A 45 10.86 9.35 -9.90
C ILE A 45 9.78 9.32 -8.81
N CYS A 46 9.06 10.43 -8.63
CA CYS A 46 8.10 10.62 -7.53
C CYS A 46 6.63 10.47 -7.96
N ARG A 47 6.31 9.55 -8.89
CA ARG A 47 4.94 9.38 -9.40
C ARG A 47 3.94 9.12 -8.26
N GLY A 48 3.02 10.06 -8.04
CA GLY A 48 2.01 9.99 -6.98
C GLY A 48 2.47 10.47 -5.59
N PHE A 49 3.70 10.97 -5.45
CA PHE A 49 4.27 11.44 -4.18
C PHE A 49 4.63 12.92 -4.17
N ASN A 50 4.33 13.66 -5.25
CA ASN A 50 4.64 15.09 -5.35
C ASN A 50 4.01 15.93 -4.22
N GLN A 51 2.84 15.51 -3.72
CA GLN A 51 2.16 16.15 -2.58
C GLN A 51 2.97 16.15 -1.27
N TYR A 52 3.97 15.27 -1.15
CA TYR A 52 4.85 15.25 0.01
C TYR A 52 6.08 16.15 -0.16
N LEU A 53 6.34 16.62 -1.39
CA LEU A 53 7.51 17.43 -1.76
C LEU A 53 7.18 18.93 -1.86
N ASP A 54 6.02 19.35 -1.37
CA ASP A 54 5.51 20.74 -1.39
C ASP A 54 6.18 21.66 -0.35
N GLY A 55 7.13 21.13 0.43
CA GLY A 55 7.83 21.86 1.48
C GLY A 55 7.09 21.93 2.82
N THR A 56 5.83 21.47 2.89
CA THR A 56 5.02 21.47 4.12
C THR A 56 5.27 20.24 5.01
N TRP A 57 6.02 19.26 4.50
CA TRP A 57 6.36 18.04 5.20
C TRP A 57 7.79 18.09 5.75
N LYS A 58 7.96 17.63 6.99
CA LYS A 58 9.26 17.40 7.60
C LYS A 58 9.74 16.00 7.25
N PHE A 59 10.85 15.90 6.52
CA PHE A 59 11.48 14.61 6.25
C PHE A 59 12.40 14.17 7.39
N GLY A 60 12.45 12.87 7.64
CA GLY A 60 13.27 12.23 8.67
C GLY A 60 14.31 11.27 8.10
N LEU A 61 14.50 10.12 8.75
CA LEU A 61 15.37 9.04 8.26
C LEU A 61 14.90 8.54 6.88
N ALA A 62 15.86 8.12 6.06
CA ALA A 62 15.57 7.43 4.82
C ALA A 62 16.22 6.04 4.78
N LYS A 63 15.57 5.08 4.13
CA LYS A 63 16.10 3.74 3.90
C LYS A 63 16.32 3.54 2.41
N LEU A 64 17.57 3.36 1.99
CA LEU A 64 17.93 3.04 0.62
C LEU A 64 17.94 1.53 0.44
N LEU A 65 17.24 1.01 -0.56
CA LEU A 65 17.22 -0.41 -0.88
C LEU A 65 17.20 -0.68 -2.38
N LYS A 66 17.70 -1.85 -2.78
CA LYS A 66 17.59 -2.36 -4.15
C LYS A 66 16.52 -3.45 -4.22
N SER A 67 15.53 -3.28 -5.10
CA SER A 67 14.47 -4.25 -5.32
C SER A 67 14.16 -4.39 -6.80
N SER A 68 14.06 -5.61 -7.30
CA SER A 68 13.74 -5.90 -8.72
C SER A 68 14.59 -5.11 -9.74
N GLY A 69 15.89 -4.94 -9.44
CA GLY A 69 16.83 -4.21 -10.32
C GLY A 69 16.76 -2.68 -10.23
N LYS A 70 15.92 -2.12 -9.36
CA LYS A 70 15.76 -0.68 -9.17
C LYS A 70 16.15 -0.26 -7.75
N TRP A 71 16.59 0.99 -7.61
CA TRP A 71 16.86 1.61 -6.33
C TRP A 71 15.64 2.38 -5.84
N TYR A 72 15.36 2.26 -4.55
CA TYR A 72 14.27 2.96 -3.87
C TYR A 72 14.82 3.63 -2.63
N LEU A 73 14.40 4.87 -2.40
CA LEU A 73 14.67 5.59 -1.18
C LEU A 73 13.33 5.79 -0.45
N HIS A 74 13.13 5.05 0.65
CA HIS A 74 11.96 5.23 1.50
C HIS A 74 12.24 6.34 2.50
N ILE A 75 11.54 7.46 2.38
CA ILE A 75 11.72 8.63 3.25
C ILE A 75 10.59 8.66 4.27
N SER A 76 10.93 8.75 5.55
CA SER A 76 9.94 9.09 6.58
C SER A 76 9.55 10.56 6.45
N ALA A 77 8.25 10.84 6.48
CA ALA A 77 7.71 12.19 6.37
C ALA A 77 6.68 12.40 7.48
N THR A 78 6.77 13.53 8.17
CA THR A 78 5.83 13.94 9.21
C THR A 78 5.29 15.33 8.89
N LYS A 79 4.04 15.57 9.25
CA LYS A 79 3.38 16.87 9.16
C LYS A 79 2.41 16.98 10.33
N GLU A 80 2.45 18.11 11.01
CA GLU A 80 1.44 18.41 12.02
C GLU A 80 0.10 18.64 11.31
N VAL A 81 -0.91 17.92 11.79
CA VAL A 81 -2.28 18.05 11.34
C VAL A 81 -3.11 18.47 12.54
N ALA A 82 -4.18 19.23 12.30
CA ALA A 82 -5.08 19.63 13.37
C ALA A 82 -5.63 18.38 14.08
N ASP A 83 -5.70 18.45 15.41
CA ASP A 83 -6.30 17.40 16.21
C ASP A 83 -7.77 17.21 15.84
N PHE A 84 -8.26 16.00 16.06
CA PHE A 84 -9.66 15.67 15.83
C PHE A 84 -10.57 16.53 16.71
N ASN A 85 -11.40 17.35 16.08
CA ASN A 85 -12.42 18.14 16.76
C ASN A 85 -13.79 17.47 16.64
N LYS A 86 -14.30 16.91 17.74
CA LYS A 86 -15.64 16.29 17.83
C LYS A 86 -16.77 17.22 17.36
N GLN A 87 -16.64 18.54 17.54
CA GLN A 87 -17.66 19.52 17.12
C GLN A 87 -17.78 19.64 15.59
N THR A 88 -16.78 19.18 14.84
CA THR A 88 -16.80 19.22 13.38
C THR A 88 -17.50 18.02 12.74
N VAL A 89 -17.78 16.98 13.53
CA VAL A 89 -18.43 15.74 13.06
C VAL A 89 -19.87 16.04 12.64
N LYS A 90 -20.21 15.66 11.40
CA LYS A 90 -21.55 15.84 10.83
C LYS A 90 -22.38 14.55 10.82
N HIS A 91 -21.71 13.42 10.62
CA HIS A 91 -22.32 12.09 10.47
C HIS A 91 -21.53 11.07 11.27
N VAL A 92 -22.21 10.08 11.85
CA VAL A 92 -21.57 8.96 12.56
C VAL A 92 -22.09 7.67 11.95
N VAL A 93 -21.19 6.94 11.30
CA VAL A 93 -21.54 5.75 10.52
C VAL A 93 -20.79 4.55 11.06
N GLY A 94 -21.52 3.60 11.64
CA GLY A 94 -20.95 2.32 12.02
C GLY A 94 -20.61 1.48 10.79
N LEU A 95 -19.38 0.96 10.72
CA LEU A 95 -18.93 0.05 9.66
C LEU A 95 -18.59 -1.33 10.20
N ASP A 96 -19.26 -2.35 9.68
CA ASP A 96 -18.85 -3.75 9.84
C ASP A 96 -18.30 -4.30 8.52
N ARG A 97 -17.25 -5.14 8.58
CA ARG A 97 -16.60 -5.71 7.39
C ARG A 97 -16.58 -7.22 7.49
N GLY A 98 -17.02 -7.89 6.42
CA GLY A 98 -17.06 -9.34 6.35
C GLY A 98 -16.74 -9.91 4.97
N LEU A 99 -16.84 -11.24 4.88
CA LEU A 99 -16.67 -11.97 3.62
C LEU A 99 -17.95 -11.96 2.78
N ARG A 100 -19.11 -12.19 3.43
CA ARG A 100 -20.42 -12.18 2.77
C ARG A 100 -20.84 -10.78 2.35
N PHE A 101 -20.57 -9.80 3.21
CA PHE A 101 -20.72 -8.37 2.93
C PHE A 101 -19.37 -7.71 3.14
N LEU A 102 -18.78 -7.13 2.09
CA LEU A 102 -17.48 -6.46 2.18
C LEU A 102 -17.50 -5.32 3.19
N ALA A 103 -18.63 -4.62 3.24
CA ALA A 103 -18.96 -3.65 4.25
C ALA A 103 -20.47 -3.70 4.49
N THR A 104 -20.86 -3.36 5.71
CA THR A 104 -22.22 -3.01 6.12
C THR A 104 -22.09 -1.67 6.82
N SER A 105 -22.84 -0.66 6.37
CA SER A 105 -22.87 0.66 7.00
C SER A 105 -24.20 0.86 7.71
N TYR A 106 -24.17 1.37 8.93
CA TYR A 106 -25.35 1.82 9.69
C TYR A 106 -25.15 3.29 10.06
N ASP A 107 -26.02 4.16 9.59
CA ASP A 107 -25.92 5.60 9.83
C ASP A 107 -26.82 6.09 10.97
N GLU A 108 -26.60 7.33 11.39
CA GLU A 108 -27.34 7.96 12.50
C GLU A 108 -28.85 8.10 12.24
N GLN A 109 -29.31 7.94 11.00
CA GLN A 109 -30.73 7.97 10.63
C GLN A 109 -31.38 6.57 10.72
N GLY A 110 -30.62 5.58 11.19
CA GLY A 110 -31.07 4.20 11.29
C GLY A 110 -31.07 3.44 9.96
N LYS A 111 -30.42 3.98 8.91
CA LYS A 111 -30.39 3.35 7.59
C LYS A 111 -29.18 2.44 7.45
N THR A 112 -29.46 1.21 7.04
CA THR A 112 -28.44 0.20 6.76
C THR A 112 -28.18 0.10 5.25
N ALA A 113 -26.92 0.03 4.84
CA ALA A 113 -26.54 -0.36 3.49
C ALA A 113 -25.58 -1.55 3.50
N PHE A 114 -25.80 -2.48 2.60
CA PHE A 114 -25.03 -3.71 2.47
C PHE A 114 -24.24 -3.70 1.16
N PHE A 115 -22.96 -4.08 1.23
CA PHE A 115 -22.10 -4.19 0.07
C PHE A 115 -21.76 -5.67 -0.16
N GLU A 116 -22.46 -6.30 -1.10
CA GLU A 116 -22.36 -7.75 -1.32
C GLU A 116 -20.95 -8.21 -1.72
N GLY A 117 -20.46 -9.23 -1.04
CA GLY A 117 -19.16 -9.87 -1.28
C GLY A 117 -19.24 -11.16 -2.10
N GLN A 118 -20.44 -11.68 -2.41
CA GLN A 118 -20.60 -13.03 -2.96
C GLN A 118 -19.91 -13.19 -4.33
N ALA A 119 -20.08 -12.24 -5.24
CA ALA A 119 -19.41 -12.26 -6.55
C ALA A 119 -17.88 -12.24 -6.39
N ILE A 120 -17.39 -11.53 -5.38
CA ILE A 120 -15.96 -11.41 -5.10
C ILE A 120 -15.42 -12.72 -4.53
N MET A 121 -16.14 -13.34 -3.59
CA MET A 121 -15.82 -14.66 -3.05
C MET A 121 -15.73 -15.71 -4.17
N ARG A 122 -16.73 -15.76 -5.07
CA ARG A 122 -16.71 -16.68 -6.23
C ARG A 122 -15.47 -16.48 -7.10
N LYS A 123 -15.09 -15.22 -7.35
CA LYS A 123 -13.89 -14.91 -8.14
C LYS A 123 -12.59 -15.28 -7.41
N ARG A 124 -12.48 -15.05 -6.09
CA ARG A 124 -11.35 -15.51 -5.27
C ARG A 124 -11.22 -17.04 -5.31
N ALA A 125 -12.32 -17.76 -5.14
CA ALA A 125 -12.35 -19.24 -5.25
C ALA A 125 -11.88 -19.73 -6.63
N LYS A 126 -12.29 -19.05 -7.71
CA LYS A 126 -11.80 -19.33 -9.07
C LYS A 126 -10.28 -19.13 -9.20
N TYR A 127 -9.72 -18.06 -8.65
CA TYR A 127 -8.27 -17.83 -8.64
C TYR A 127 -7.53 -18.88 -7.82
N GLN A 128 -8.06 -19.26 -6.66
CA GLN A 128 -7.49 -20.29 -5.80
C GLN A 128 -7.47 -21.65 -6.51
N LYS A 129 -8.59 -22.08 -7.09
CA LYS A 129 -8.69 -23.32 -7.86
C LYS A 129 -7.70 -23.33 -9.04
N LEU A 130 -7.64 -22.23 -9.79
CA LEU A 130 -6.70 -22.09 -10.91
C LEU A 130 -5.23 -22.20 -10.46
N ARG A 131 -4.87 -21.55 -9.33
CA ARG A 131 -3.52 -21.66 -8.76
C ARG A 131 -3.19 -23.10 -8.37
N ALA A 132 -4.09 -23.76 -7.65
CA ALA A 132 -3.92 -25.15 -7.23
C ALA A 132 -3.73 -26.09 -8.44
N THR A 133 -4.58 -25.97 -9.47
CA THR A 133 -4.44 -26.77 -10.70
C THR A 133 -3.12 -26.53 -11.41
N LEU A 134 -2.68 -25.28 -11.55
CA LEU A 134 -1.41 -24.96 -12.22
C LEU A 134 -0.19 -25.41 -11.41
N GLN A 135 -0.26 -25.31 -10.08
CA GLN A 135 0.80 -25.79 -9.19
C GLN A 135 0.93 -27.31 -9.26
N ALA A 136 -0.21 -28.04 -9.24
CA ALA A 136 -0.22 -29.49 -9.38
C ALA A 136 0.36 -29.97 -10.72
N LYS A 137 0.12 -29.25 -11.82
CA LYS A 137 0.68 -29.60 -13.14
C LYS A 137 2.21 -29.52 -13.22
N GLY A 138 2.85 -28.62 -12.48
CA GLY A 138 4.32 -28.53 -12.41
C GLY A 138 5.10 -28.17 -13.69
N THR A 139 4.47 -28.14 -14.87
CA THR A 139 5.15 -27.95 -16.16
C THR A 139 5.72 -26.54 -16.35
N LYS A 140 6.67 -26.38 -17.29
CA LYS A 140 7.22 -25.06 -17.67
C LYS A 140 6.12 -24.09 -18.14
N SER A 141 5.13 -24.57 -18.90
CA SER A 141 3.98 -23.74 -19.33
C SER A 141 3.09 -23.33 -18.15
N ALA A 142 2.83 -24.22 -17.20
CA ALA A 142 2.08 -23.92 -15.99
C ALA A 142 2.79 -22.87 -15.11
N LYS A 143 4.11 -23.01 -14.90
CA LYS A 143 4.93 -22.02 -14.19
C LYS A 143 4.91 -20.64 -14.86
N ARG A 144 5.01 -20.59 -16.20
CA ARG A 144 4.86 -19.34 -16.97
C ARG A 144 3.48 -18.71 -16.79
N ARG A 145 2.41 -19.51 -16.75
CA ARG A 145 1.05 -19.03 -16.50
C ARG A 145 0.87 -18.50 -15.07
N LEU A 146 1.42 -19.18 -14.06
CA LEU A 146 1.44 -18.71 -12.67
C LEU A 146 2.15 -17.36 -12.55
N LYS A 147 3.30 -17.19 -13.21
CA LYS A 147 4.02 -15.90 -13.25
C LYS A 147 3.15 -14.79 -13.85
N LYS A 148 2.41 -15.06 -14.93
CA LYS A 148 1.46 -14.09 -15.53
C LYS A 148 0.26 -13.78 -14.63
N LEU A 149 -0.17 -14.72 -13.80
CA LEU A 149 -1.28 -14.53 -12.85
C LEU A 149 -0.86 -13.79 -11.58
N SER A 150 0.43 -13.83 -11.23
CA SER A 150 0.98 -13.24 -10.01
C SER A 150 0.53 -11.78 -9.84
N GLY A 151 0.05 -11.46 -8.64
CA GLY A 151 -0.42 -10.12 -8.28
C GLY A 151 -1.71 -9.64 -8.98
N ARG A 152 -2.31 -10.40 -9.90
CA ARG A 152 -3.57 -9.99 -10.57
C ARG A 152 -4.76 -9.97 -9.62
N GLU A 153 -4.87 -11.00 -8.76
CA GLU A 153 -5.91 -11.09 -7.75
C GLU A 153 -5.80 -9.93 -6.74
N ASN A 154 -4.60 -9.68 -6.20
CA ASN A 154 -4.35 -8.60 -5.25
C ASN A 154 -4.69 -7.22 -5.83
N ARG A 155 -4.29 -6.94 -7.07
CA ARG A 155 -4.63 -5.67 -7.75
C ARG A 155 -6.14 -5.49 -7.89
N TRP A 156 -6.84 -6.54 -8.30
CA TRP A 156 -8.29 -6.48 -8.44
C TRP A 156 -9.00 -6.29 -7.08
N ILE A 157 -8.58 -6.98 -6.03
CA ILE A 157 -9.16 -6.75 -4.69
C ILE A 157 -8.85 -5.35 -4.17
N SER A 158 -7.65 -4.83 -4.44
CA SER A 158 -7.27 -3.47 -4.05
C SER A 158 -8.15 -2.43 -4.74
N ASP A 159 -8.43 -2.63 -6.03
CA ASP A 159 -9.33 -1.79 -6.81
C ASP A 159 -10.78 -1.82 -6.29
N VAL A 160 -11.30 -3.01 -6.00
CA VAL A 160 -12.64 -3.17 -5.39
C VAL A 160 -12.73 -2.45 -4.05
N ASN A 161 -11.73 -2.63 -3.18
CA ASN A 161 -11.70 -1.96 -1.88
C ASN A 161 -11.59 -0.44 -2.05
N HIS A 162 -10.78 0.04 -2.99
CA HIS A 162 -10.65 1.47 -3.28
C HIS A 162 -11.99 2.08 -3.71
N CYS A 163 -12.67 1.45 -4.67
CA CYS A 163 -14.00 1.88 -5.12
C CYS A 163 -15.00 1.88 -3.97
N LEU A 164 -15.02 0.84 -3.12
CA LEU A 164 -15.92 0.78 -1.97
C LEU A 164 -15.63 1.90 -0.95
N SER A 165 -14.38 2.10 -0.56
CA SER A 165 -13.99 3.18 0.34
C SER A 165 -14.35 4.55 -0.23
N LYS A 166 -14.13 4.75 -1.54
CA LYS A 166 -14.52 5.99 -2.22
C LYS A 166 -16.03 6.19 -2.21
N THR A 167 -16.82 5.14 -2.48
CA THR A 167 -18.29 5.18 -2.42
C THR A 167 -18.78 5.55 -1.03
N LEU A 168 -18.20 4.98 0.03
CA LEU A 168 -18.56 5.31 1.42
C LEU A 168 -18.28 6.79 1.73
N VAL A 169 -17.09 7.30 1.38
CA VAL A 169 -16.72 8.70 1.58
C VAL A 169 -17.63 9.63 0.76
N GLN A 170 -17.96 9.28 -0.49
CA GLN A 170 -18.84 10.08 -1.33
C GLN A 170 -20.29 10.08 -0.84
N LYS A 171 -20.77 8.95 -0.32
CA LYS A 171 -22.14 8.79 0.17
C LYS A 171 -22.42 9.65 1.41
N TYR A 172 -21.50 9.66 2.37
CA TYR A 172 -21.69 10.35 3.65
C TYR A 172 -21.03 11.73 3.70
N GLY A 173 -20.08 12.00 2.80
CA GLY A 173 -19.49 13.32 2.65
C GLY A 173 -18.44 13.68 3.70
N ALA A 174 -17.98 14.93 3.64
CA ALA A 174 -16.91 15.43 4.50
C ALA A 174 -17.33 15.48 5.97
N ASN A 175 -16.35 15.28 6.87
CA ASN A 175 -16.54 15.26 8.32
C ASN A 175 -17.48 14.16 8.83
N THR A 176 -17.61 13.07 8.09
CA THR A 176 -18.19 11.81 8.59
C THR A 176 -17.17 11.09 9.47
N LEU A 177 -17.61 10.67 10.65
CA LEU A 177 -16.89 9.75 11.50
C LEU A 177 -17.34 8.33 11.16
N PHE A 178 -16.37 7.46 10.83
CA PHE A 178 -16.58 6.04 10.51
C PHE A 178 -15.97 5.14 11.59
#